data_AF-A0A6P6WDG9-F1
#
_entry.id   AF-A0A6P6WDG9-F1
#
_cell.length_a   1.000
_cell.length_b   1.000
_cell.length_c   1.000
_cell.angle_alpha   90.00
_cell.angle_beta   90.00
_cell.angle_gamma   90.00
#
_symmetry.space_group_name_H-M   'P 1'
#
loop_
_entity.id
_entity.type
_entity.pdbx_description
1 polymer ?
#
loop_
_entity_poly.entity_id
_entity_poly.type
_entity_poly.pdbx_seq_one_letter_code
_entity_poly.pdbx_strand_id
1 'polypeptide(L)'
;MKLSKCQFACHRFLICLGDLARYGELCKKQDASKWSVAFTYYLEASRIWPASGNPHNQLALLATYVGDAFLALYHCTRSLAVKEPFPDAWNNLMLLFEENGSSHLSSLSSETHIDLLKPFEKVSLQAAPQSLTGSSNKSNLETNNIFSTAKTELWPLFVRLISFFLGRSR
;
A
#
# COMPACT_ATOMS: atom_id res chain seq x y z
N MET A 1 17.13 -24.98 -16.85
CA MET A 1 16.34 -24.39 -17.95
C MET A 1 14.90 -24.94 -18.09
N LYS A 2 14.62 -26.22 -17.78
CA LYS A 2 13.23 -26.76 -17.85
C LYS A 2 12.33 -26.30 -16.68
N LEU A 3 12.87 -26.24 -15.46
CA LEU A 3 12.13 -25.85 -14.25
C LEU A 3 11.54 -24.43 -14.32
N SER A 4 12.30 -23.47 -14.85
CA SER A 4 11.84 -22.08 -15.00
C SER A 4 10.68 -21.94 -15.97
N LYS A 5 10.63 -22.76 -17.04
CA LYS A 5 9.49 -22.77 -17.98
C LYS A 5 8.23 -23.32 -17.33
N CYS A 6 8.34 -24.38 -16.55
CA CYS A 6 7.21 -24.93 -15.79
C CYS A 6 6.70 -23.93 -14.74
N GLN A 7 7.61 -23.30 -13.98
CA GLN A 7 7.25 -22.24 -13.03
C GLN A 7 6.52 -21.08 -13.70
N PHE A 8 7.03 -20.60 -14.84
CA PHE A 8 6.38 -19.54 -15.60
C PHE A 8 4.97 -19.96 -16.09
N ALA A 9 4.80 -21.18 -16.58
CA ALA A 9 3.49 -21.69 -16.96
C ALA A 9 2.53 -21.79 -15.76
N CYS A 10 2.97 -22.35 -14.63
CA CYS A 10 2.20 -22.41 -13.39
C CYS A 10 1.79 -21.01 -12.90
N HIS A 11 2.71 -20.04 -12.92
CA HIS A 11 2.43 -18.64 -12.62
C HIS A 11 1.31 -18.08 -13.50
N ARG A 12 1.37 -18.29 -14.83
CA ARG A 12 0.31 -17.81 -15.74
C ARG A 12 -1.05 -18.47 -15.46
N PHE A 13 -1.07 -19.77 -15.18
CA PHE A 13 -2.30 -20.46 -14.81
C PHE A 13 -2.90 -19.89 -13.51
N LEU A 14 -2.08 -19.63 -12.51
CA LEU A 14 -2.54 -19.01 -11.26
C LEU A 14 -3.11 -17.61 -11.48
N ILE A 15 -2.48 -16.77 -12.33
CA ILE A 15 -3.07 -15.48 -12.71
C ILE A 15 -4.45 -15.67 -13.32
N CYS A 16 -4.60 -16.58 -14.30
CA CYS A 16 -5.88 -16.84 -14.93
C CYS A 16 -6.94 -17.38 -13.94
N LEU A 17 -6.56 -18.26 -13.02
CA LEU A 17 -7.45 -18.76 -11.97
C LEU A 17 -7.88 -17.64 -11.01
N GLY A 18 -6.98 -16.72 -10.68
CA GLY A 18 -7.28 -15.52 -9.92
C GLY A 18 -8.27 -14.61 -10.63
N ASP A 19 -8.07 -14.39 -11.94
CA ASP A 19 -8.98 -13.60 -12.77
C ASP A 19 -10.37 -14.25 -12.87
N LEU A 20 -10.45 -15.57 -13.07
CA LEU A 20 -11.71 -16.30 -13.09
C LEU A 20 -12.46 -16.18 -11.75
N ALA A 21 -11.76 -16.32 -10.63
CA ALA A 21 -12.34 -16.13 -9.30
C ALA A 21 -12.83 -14.69 -9.11
N ARG A 22 -12.04 -13.70 -9.51
CA ARG A 22 -12.40 -12.27 -9.44
C ARG A 22 -13.63 -11.95 -10.29
N TYR A 23 -13.68 -12.41 -11.55
CA TYR A 23 -14.84 -12.22 -12.41
C TYR A 23 -16.08 -12.93 -11.88
N GLY A 24 -15.91 -14.14 -11.33
CA GLY A 24 -16.98 -14.87 -10.68
C GLY A 24 -17.62 -14.09 -9.53
N GLU A 25 -16.82 -13.41 -8.71
CA GLU A 25 -17.32 -12.53 -7.65
C GLU A 25 -17.99 -11.26 -8.21
N LEU A 26 -17.44 -10.64 -9.26
CA LEU A 26 -18.07 -9.47 -9.90
C LEU A 26 -19.45 -9.77 -10.49
N CYS A 27 -19.69 -11.00 -10.96
CA CYS A 27 -21.00 -11.41 -11.47
C CYS A 27 -22.02 -11.70 -10.37
N LYS A 28 -21.59 -12.01 -9.14
CA LYS A 28 -22.47 -12.24 -8.00
C LYS A 28 -22.89 -10.86 -7.48
N LYS A 29 -24.14 -10.45 -7.73
CA LYS A 29 -24.74 -9.20 -7.22
C LYS A 29 -24.98 -9.24 -5.68
N GLN A 30 -24.04 -9.75 -4.91
CA GLN A 30 -24.13 -9.83 -3.45
C GLN A 30 -23.48 -8.60 -2.82
N ASP A 31 -23.99 -8.18 -1.67
CA ASP A 31 -23.49 -7.01 -0.93
C ASP A 31 -22.06 -7.20 -0.39
N ALA A 32 -21.56 -8.43 -0.32
CA ALA A 32 -20.22 -8.76 0.18
C ALA A 32 -19.49 -9.74 -0.76
N SER A 33 -18.69 -9.21 -1.67
CA SER A 33 -17.82 -10.01 -2.55
C SER A 33 -16.66 -10.63 -1.78
N LYS A 34 -16.39 -11.91 -2.03
CA LYS A 34 -15.33 -12.67 -1.36
C LYS A 34 -14.09 -12.76 -2.24
N TRP A 35 -13.20 -11.78 -2.10
CA TRP A 35 -11.96 -11.70 -2.88
C TRP A 35 -10.85 -12.68 -2.44
N SER A 36 -11.05 -13.44 -1.35
CA SER A 36 -10.00 -14.29 -0.75
C SER A 36 -9.45 -15.35 -1.70
N VAL A 37 -10.29 -15.92 -2.56
CA VAL A 37 -9.88 -16.93 -3.53
C VAL A 37 -8.97 -16.31 -4.59
N ALA A 38 -9.39 -15.18 -5.19
CA ALA A 38 -8.58 -14.46 -6.18
C ALA A 38 -7.26 -13.99 -5.57
N PHE A 39 -7.29 -13.44 -4.35
CA PHE A 39 -6.11 -13.03 -3.59
C PHE A 39 -5.12 -14.18 -3.43
N THR A 40 -5.60 -15.36 -3.03
CA THR A 40 -4.73 -16.54 -2.83
C THR A 40 -4.03 -16.92 -4.12
N TYR A 41 -4.75 -16.97 -5.25
CA TYR A 41 -4.15 -17.30 -6.54
C TYR A 41 -3.10 -16.27 -6.98
N TYR A 42 -3.37 -14.97 -6.85
CA TYR A 42 -2.39 -13.95 -7.19
C TYR A 42 -1.18 -13.98 -6.25
N LEU A 43 -1.39 -14.22 -4.95
CA LEU A 43 -0.30 -14.35 -3.99
C LEU A 43 0.60 -15.54 -4.31
N GLU A 44 0.04 -16.70 -4.62
CA GLU A 44 0.81 -17.87 -5.06
C GLU A 44 1.52 -17.62 -6.39
N ALA A 45 0.88 -16.94 -7.34
CA ALA A 45 1.52 -16.55 -8.60
C ALA A 45 2.77 -15.68 -8.36
N SER A 46 2.72 -14.77 -7.37
CA SER A 46 3.86 -13.93 -6.97
C SER A 46 5.00 -14.74 -6.34
N ARG A 47 4.69 -15.81 -5.62
CA ARG A 47 5.68 -16.70 -5.00
C ARG A 47 6.39 -17.58 -6.04
N ILE A 48 5.65 -18.09 -7.02
CA ILE A 48 6.20 -18.94 -8.08
C ILE A 48 7.10 -18.16 -9.04
N TRP A 49 6.72 -16.94 -9.40
CA TRP A 49 7.48 -16.10 -10.33
C TRP A 49 7.62 -14.66 -9.82
N PRO A 50 8.52 -14.41 -8.86
CA PRO A 50 8.67 -13.10 -8.20
C PRO A 50 9.25 -12.00 -9.11
N ALA A 51 9.74 -12.37 -10.30
CA ALA A 51 10.24 -11.41 -11.28
C ALA A 51 9.11 -10.59 -11.92
N SER A 52 7.88 -11.12 -11.99
CA SER A 52 6.75 -10.48 -12.67
C SER A 52 6.01 -9.51 -11.76
N GLY A 53 5.71 -8.32 -12.28
CA GLY A 53 4.89 -7.31 -11.60
C GLY A 53 3.39 -7.63 -11.66
N ASN A 54 2.96 -8.46 -12.61
CA ASN A 54 1.55 -8.73 -12.87
C ASN A 54 0.77 -9.19 -11.62
N PRO A 55 1.23 -10.17 -10.81
CA PRO A 55 0.52 -10.56 -9.58
C PRO A 55 0.30 -9.38 -8.62
N HIS A 56 1.30 -8.52 -8.47
CA HIS A 56 1.17 -7.34 -7.61
C HIS A 56 0.18 -6.33 -8.19
N ASN A 57 0.16 -6.12 -9.51
CA ASN A 57 -0.89 -5.30 -10.13
C ASN A 57 -2.30 -5.83 -9.85
N GLN A 58 -2.51 -7.15 -9.96
CA GLN A 58 -3.81 -7.76 -9.66
C GLN A 58 -4.17 -7.67 -8.17
N LEU A 59 -3.19 -7.80 -7.27
CA LEU A 59 -3.39 -7.58 -5.83
C LEU A 59 -3.73 -6.13 -5.50
N ALA A 60 -3.14 -5.16 -6.20
CA ALA A 60 -3.51 -3.75 -6.06
C ALA A 60 -4.97 -3.52 -6.46
N LEU A 61 -5.43 -4.12 -7.57
CA LEU A 61 -6.82 -4.06 -8.01
C LEU A 61 -7.79 -4.67 -6.98
N LEU A 62 -7.43 -5.79 -6.33
CA LEU A 62 -8.27 -6.33 -5.26
C LEU A 62 -8.31 -5.40 -4.03
N ALA A 63 -7.20 -4.73 -3.72
CA ALA A 63 -7.14 -3.76 -2.63
C ALA A 63 -8.05 -2.54 -2.90
N THR A 64 -8.20 -2.09 -4.15
CA THR A 64 -9.15 -1.02 -4.49
C THR A 64 -10.60 -1.46 -4.32
N TYR A 65 -10.95 -2.72 -4.64
CA TYR A 65 -12.31 -3.24 -4.41
C TYR A 65 -12.74 -3.28 -2.95
N VAL A 66 -11.79 -3.36 -2.01
CA VAL A 66 -12.06 -3.33 -0.57
C VAL A 66 -11.80 -1.97 0.07
N GLY A 67 -11.42 -0.96 -0.72
CA GLY A 67 -11.17 0.40 -0.25
C GLY A 67 -9.88 0.60 0.55
N ASP A 68 -8.88 -0.29 0.44
CA ASP A 68 -7.59 -0.12 1.12
C ASP A 68 -6.56 0.55 0.19
N ALA A 69 -6.60 1.87 0.13
CA ALA A 69 -5.70 2.68 -0.71
C ALA A 69 -4.21 2.48 -0.38
N PHE A 70 -3.86 2.20 0.88
CA PHE A 70 -2.46 1.97 1.26
C PHE A 70 -1.96 0.64 0.74
N LEU A 71 -2.78 -0.41 0.86
CA LEU A 71 -2.45 -1.72 0.32
C LEU A 71 -2.38 -1.70 -1.22
N ALA A 72 -3.29 -0.94 -1.87
CA ALA A 72 -3.23 -0.70 -3.31
C ALA A 72 -1.92 -0.01 -3.71
N LEU A 73 -1.52 1.05 -3.00
CA LEU A 73 -0.26 1.77 -3.24
C LEU A 73 0.95 0.85 -3.10
N TYR A 74 1.03 0.10 -2.00
CA TYR A 74 2.08 -0.89 -1.78
C TYR A 74 2.21 -1.85 -2.97
N HIS A 75 1.10 -2.42 -3.42
CA HIS A 75 1.12 -3.38 -4.51
C HIS A 75 1.40 -2.75 -5.88
N CYS A 76 0.93 -1.53 -6.17
CA CYS A 76 1.30 -0.77 -7.36
C CYS A 76 2.82 -0.50 -7.39
N THR A 77 3.40 -0.02 -6.29
CA THR A 77 4.85 0.20 -6.18
C THR A 77 5.63 -1.11 -6.34
N ARG A 78 5.18 -2.20 -5.72
CA ARG A 78 5.79 -3.52 -5.87
C ARG A 78 5.72 -4.06 -7.30
N SER A 79 4.65 -3.74 -8.04
CA SER A 79 4.50 -4.10 -9.45
C SER A 79 5.52 -3.40 -10.37
N LEU A 80 6.01 -2.22 -9.96
CA LEU A 80 7.08 -1.47 -10.63
C LEU A 80 8.48 -1.90 -10.18
N ALA A 81 8.62 -2.27 -8.91
CA ALA A 81 9.91 -2.59 -8.27
C ALA A 81 10.33 -4.06 -8.40
N VAL A 82 10.15 -4.65 -9.58
CA VAL A 82 10.54 -6.04 -9.90
C VAL A 82 11.28 -6.10 -11.23
N LYS A 83 11.86 -7.26 -11.56
CA LYS A 83 12.68 -7.44 -12.77
C LYS A 83 11.88 -7.25 -14.07
N GLU A 84 10.61 -7.65 -14.07
CA GLU A 84 9.68 -7.54 -15.20
C GLU A 84 8.47 -6.72 -14.74
N PRO A 85 8.59 -5.37 -14.73
CA PRO A 85 7.52 -4.49 -14.27
C PRO A 85 6.22 -4.67 -15.08
N PHE A 86 5.06 -4.52 -14.43
CA PHE A 86 3.81 -4.49 -15.17
C PHE A 86 3.66 -3.15 -15.91
N PRO A 87 3.40 -3.15 -17.23
CA PRO A 87 3.43 -1.92 -18.05
C PRO A 87 2.51 -0.80 -17.53
N ASP A 88 1.30 -1.14 -17.08
CA ASP A 88 0.31 -0.15 -16.67
C ASP A 88 0.36 0.21 -15.18
N ALA A 89 1.29 -0.38 -14.41
CA ALA A 89 1.36 -0.14 -12.97
C ALA A 89 1.66 1.32 -12.61
N TRP A 90 2.39 2.03 -13.48
CA TRP A 90 2.63 3.46 -13.33
C TRP A 90 1.34 4.27 -13.45
N ASN A 91 0.52 3.97 -14.46
CA ASN A 91 -0.75 4.66 -14.66
C ASN A 91 -1.72 4.35 -13.51
N ASN A 92 -1.77 3.10 -13.05
CA ASN A 92 -2.58 2.70 -11.89
C ASN A 92 -2.13 3.43 -10.61
N LEU A 93 -0.82 3.63 -10.43
CA LEU A 93 -0.28 4.40 -9.33
C LEU A 93 -0.68 5.88 -9.39
N MET A 94 -0.61 6.49 -10.58
CA MET A 94 -1.02 7.90 -10.77
C MET A 94 -2.51 8.09 -10.49
N LEU A 95 -3.37 7.21 -11.03
CA LEU A 95 -4.81 7.24 -10.77
C LEU A 95 -5.11 7.15 -9.26
N LEU A 96 -4.42 6.28 -8.54
CA LEU A 96 -4.58 6.16 -7.09
C LEU A 96 -4.20 7.46 -6.34
N PHE A 97 -3.16 8.17 -6.79
CA PHE A 97 -2.81 9.46 -6.21
C PHE A 97 -3.81 10.56 -6.56
N GLU A 98 -4.37 10.57 -7.76
CA GLU A 98 -5.39 11.54 -8.18
C GLU A 98 -6.69 11.37 -7.37
N GLU A 99 -7.13 10.12 -7.16
CA GLU A 99 -8.28 9.80 -6.31
C GLU A 99 -8.06 10.25 -4.86
N ASN A 100 -6.88 10.02 -4.30
CA ASN A 100 -6.54 10.43 -2.93
C ASN A 100 -6.26 11.93 -2.77
N GLY A 101 -5.75 12.60 -3.81
CA GLY A 101 -5.50 14.04 -3.82
C GLY A 101 -6.80 14.85 -3.90
N SER A 102 -7.81 14.32 -4.58
CA SER A 102 -9.12 14.95 -4.71
C SER A 102 -9.95 14.87 -3.42
N SER A 103 -9.59 13.98 -2.48
CA SER A 103 -10.44 13.65 -1.34
C SER A 103 -10.18 14.46 -0.06
N HIS A 104 -9.01 15.08 0.19
CA HIS A 104 -8.83 15.91 1.40
C HIS A 104 -7.50 16.71 1.44
N LEU A 105 -7.40 17.87 0.80
CA LEU A 105 -6.27 18.79 1.07
C LEU A 105 -6.62 20.28 0.95
N SER A 106 -7.83 20.67 1.35
CA SER A 106 -8.21 22.08 1.50
C SER A 106 -7.83 22.69 2.86
N SER A 107 -7.26 21.93 3.82
CA SER A 107 -7.09 22.41 5.21
C SER A 107 -5.67 22.47 5.77
N LEU A 108 -4.60 22.21 5.00
CA LEU A 108 -3.21 22.20 5.52
C LEU A 108 -2.23 23.09 4.75
N SER A 109 -2.72 24.17 4.12
CA SER A 109 -1.84 25.12 3.39
C SER A 109 -1.21 26.20 4.28
N SER A 110 -1.40 26.17 5.60
CA SER A 110 -0.80 27.15 6.51
C SER A 110 0.16 26.44 7.46
N GLU A 111 1.45 26.76 7.32
CA GLU A 111 2.51 26.53 8.31
C GLU A 111 3.03 25.08 8.44
N THR A 112 4.09 24.77 7.70
CA THR A 112 5.34 24.20 8.26
C THR A 112 6.37 24.01 7.14
N HIS A 113 7.43 24.81 7.20
CA HIS A 113 8.60 24.69 6.33
C HIS A 113 9.51 23.60 6.90
N ILE A 114 9.34 22.36 6.43
CA ILE A 114 10.25 21.26 6.76
C ILE A 114 11.38 21.24 5.74
N ASP A 115 12.58 21.61 6.18
CA ASP A 115 13.80 21.59 5.37
C ASP A 115 14.42 20.17 5.37
N LEU A 116 14.31 19.48 4.23
CA LEU A 116 14.66 18.07 4.06
C LEU A 116 16.16 17.82 3.78
N LEU A 117 17.00 18.85 3.85
CA LEU A 117 18.44 18.71 3.57
C LEU A 117 19.26 18.15 4.76
N LYS A 118 18.66 17.94 5.93
CA LYS A 118 19.28 17.27 7.09
C LYS A 118 18.27 16.44 7.91
N PRO A 119 18.10 15.14 7.64
CA PRO A 119 17.13 14.32 8.36
C PRO A 119 17.57 13.86 9.77
N PHE A 120 18.83 14.07 10.17
CA PHE A 120 19.43 13.33 11.29
C PHE A 120 20.25 14.17 12.30
N GLU A 121 19.91 15.44 12.53
CA GLU A 121 20.41 16.19 13.70
C GLU A 121 19.36 16.21 14.82
N LYS A 122 19.40 15.13 15.63
CA LYS A 122 19.08 15.04 17.06
C LYS A 122 18.08 16.08 17.62
N VAL A 123 16.82 15.67 17.79
CA VAL A 123 15.89 16.32 18.74
C VAL A 123 16.37 16.04 20.16
N SER A 124 17.08 16.99 20.77
CA SER A 124 17.31 17.02 22.22
C SER A 124 16.18 17.82 22.87
N LEU A 125 15.24 17.14 23.51
CA LEU A 125 14.33 17.78 24.45
C LEU A 125 15.07 17.97 25.79
N GLN A 126 15.49 19.20 26.08
CA GLN A 126 15.78 19.63 27.43
C GLN A 126 14.52 20.26 28.02
N ALA A 127 13.96 19.62 29.06
CA ALA A 127 13.39 20.30 30.22
C ALA A 127 13.03 19.26 31.30
N ALA A 128 13.50 19.48 32.52
CA ALA A 128 13.05 18.85 33.76
C ALA A 128 13.14 19.91 34.87
N PRO A 129 12.55 19.75 36.07
CA PRO A 129 11.46 18.86 36.52
C PRO A 129 10.38 19.59 37.34
N GLN A 130 9.27 18.92 37.69
CA GLN A 130 8.48 18.87 38.98
C GLN A 130 7.16 18.13 38.67
N SER A 131 6.51 17.27 39.44
CA SER A 131 6.70 16.56 40.72
C SER A 131 5.59 15.47 40.80
N LEU A 132 5.81 14.43 41.61
CA LEU A 132 4.98 13.21 41.78
C LEU A 132 3.54 13.45 42.28
N THR A 133 2.60 12.56 41.91
CA THR A 133 1.92 11.58 42.82
C THR A 133 0.79 10.81 42.11
N GLY A 134 0.69 9.48 42.32
CA GLY A 134 -0.61 8.80 42.48
C GLY A 134 -1.09 7.77 41.43
N SER A 135 -0.69 6.50 41.63
CA SER A 135 -1.54 5.28 41.72
C SER A 135 -2.56 4.85 40.62
N SER A 136 -2.38 3.58 40.20
CA SER A 136 -3.37 2.49 40.04
C SER A 136 -4.24 2.33 38.77
N ASN A 137 -3.83 1.32 37.98
CA ASN A 137 -4.58 0.18 37.38
C ASN A 137 -5.62 0.34 36.25
N LYS A 138 -5.52 -0.64 35.32
CA LYS A 138 -6.46 -1.11 34.25
C LYS A 138 -6.57 -0.17 33.04
N SER A 139 -6.67 -0.63 31.78
CA SER A 139 -6.89 -1.96 31.19
C SER A 139 -6.59 -1.87 29.69
N ASN A 140 -6.22 -2.99 29.06
CA ASN A 140 -6.14 -3.18 27.60
C ASN A 140 -7.33 -2.55 26.86
N LEU A 141 -7.08 -1.69 25.84
CA LEU A 141 -7.85 -1.53 24.58
C LEU A 141 -7.46 -0.23 23.81
N GLU A 142 -6.25 -0.08 23.24
CA GLU A 142 -5.95 1.10 22.40
C GLU A 142 -5.01 0.87 21.19
N THR A 143 -4.69 -0.37 20.83
CA THR A 143 -3.77 -0.61 19.69
C THR A 143 -4.39 -0.32 18.31
N ASN A 144 -5.71 -0.41 18.17
CA ASN A 144 -6.38 -0.24 16.88
C ASN A 144 -6.59 1.23 16.48
N ASN A 145 -6.88 2.11 17.46
CA ASN A 145 -7.05 3.53 17.18
C ASN A 145 -5.70 4.21 16.91
N ILE A 146 -4.67 3.93 17.72
CA ILE A 146 -3.34 4.55 17.53
C ILE A 146 -2.74 4.18 16.16
N PHE A 147 -2.92 2.94 15.71
CA PHE A 147 -2.44 2.51 14.38
C PHE A 147 -3.20 3.20 13.24
N SER A 148 -4.52 3.40 13.38
CA SER A 148 -5.33 4.11 12.40
C SER A 148 -4.99 5.60 12.33
N THR A 149 -4.81 6.26 13.48
CA THR A 149 -4.44 7.69 13.56
C THR A 149 -3.01 7.91 13.07
N ALA A 150 -2.09 6.99 13.36
CA ALA A 150 -0.75 7.03 12.79
C ALA A 150 -0.75 6.81 11.27
N LYS A 151 -1.64 5.94 10.73
CA LYS A 151 -1.81 5.73 9.29
C LYS A 151 -2.30 7.01 8.60
N THR A 152 -3.20 7.79 9.21
CA THR A 152 -3.69 9.06 8.66
C THR A 152 -2.63 10.16 8.67
N GLU A 153 -1.76 10.23 9.69
CA GLU A 153 -0.68 11.22 9.78
C GLU A 153 0.54 10.87 8.89
N LEU A 154 0.83 9.58 8.73
CA LEU A 154 1.94 9.11 7.89
C LEU A 154 1.62 9.19 6.39
N TRP A 155 0.34 9.14 6.02
CA TRP A 155 -0.07 9.07 4.61
C TRP A 155 0.32 10.31 3.80
N PRO A 156 0.04 11.56 4.23
CA PRO A 156 0.48 12.75 3.50
C PRO A 156 2.00 12.85 3.36
N LEU A 157 2.74 12.46 4.40
CA LEU A 157 4.22 12.45 4.40
C LEU A 157 4.76 11.41 3.42
N PHE A 158 4.16 10.23 3.39
CA PHE A 158 4.51 9.18 2.45
C PHE A 158 4.23 9.62 1.01
N VAL A 159 3.01 10.07 0.69
CA VAL A 159 2.65 10.59 -0.64
C VAL A 159 3.64 11.66 -1.11
N ARG A 160 3.94 12.65 -0.26
CA ARG A 160 4.87 13.74 -0.58
C ARG A 160 6.30 13.25 -0.83
N LEU A 161 6.75 12.24 -0.08
CA LEU A 161 8.07 11.63 -0.26
C LEU A 161 8.18 10.91 -1.62
N ILE A 162 7.22 10.07 -1.97
CA ILE A 162 7.29 9.29 -3.23
C ILE A 162 7.03 10.17 -4.45
N SER A 163 6.14 11.16 -4.37
CA SER A 163 5.96 12.16 -5.44
C SER A 163 7.26 12.94 -5.72
N PHE A 164 8.06 13.25 -4.69
CA PHE A 164 9.35 13.90 -4.86
C PHE A 164 10.37 13.03 -5.62
N PHE A 165 10.47 11.74 -5.28
CA PHE A 165 11.38 10.82 -5.97
C PHE A 165 10.95 10.53 -7.40
N LEU A 166 9.65 10.48 -7.66
CA LEU A 166 9.11 10.16 -8.97
C LEU A 166 9.07 11.35 -9.94
N GLY A 167 8.88 12.58 -9.44
CA GLY A 167 8.89 13.81 -10.25
C GLY A 167 10.27 14.23 -10.74
N ARG A 168 11.35 13.69 -10.16
CA ARG A 168 12.74 14.07 -10.48
C ARG A 168 13.43 13.11 -11.47
N SER A 169 12.74 12.06 -11.93
CA SER A 169 13.29 11.07 -12.88
C SER A 169 13.02 11.41 -14.37
N ARG A 170 13.03 12.70 -14.74
CA ARG A 170 13.01 13.16 -16.14
C ARG A 170 14.37 13.68 -16.55
#